data_AF-A0A7C4RLE3-F1
#
_entry.id   AF-A0A7C4RLE3-F1
#
_cell.length_a   1.000
_cell.length_b   1.000
_cell.length_c   1.000
_cell.angle_alpha   90.00
_cell.angle_beta   90.00
_cell.angle_gamma   90.00
#
_symmetry.space_group_name_H-M   'P 1'
#
loop_
_entity.id
_entity.type
_entity.pdbx_description
1 polymer ?
#
loop_
_entity_poly.entity_id
_entity_poly.type
_entity_poly.pdbx_seq_one_letter_code
_entity_poly.pdbx_strand_id
1 'polypeptide(L)' 'MIIVDRDLCYRWALEELGLKYQYQRFGLRNVVERFFGYLKQKTRRFNNINTWKIKFIEDYASTIATIRNLHIIKTQR' A
#
# COMPACT_ATOMS: atom_id res chain seq x y z
N MET A 1 -9.01 14.55 2.79
CA MET A 1 -9.04 14.57 1.31
C MET A 1 -8.18 13.43 0.82
N ILE A 2 -8.74 12.50 0.03
CA ILE A 2 -8.05 11.29 -0.43
C ILE A 2 -7.37 11.58 -1.77
N ILE A 3 -6.11 11.20 -1.92
CA ILE A 3 -5.35 11.43 -3.16
C ILE A 3 -5.29 10.11 -3.92
N VAL A 4 -5.79 10.09 -5.16
CA VAL A 4 -5.90 8.87 -5.98
C VAL A 4 -5.40 9.07 -7.41
N ASP A 5 -5.13 7.96 -8.10
CA ASP A 5 -4.87 7.96 -9.54
C ASP A 5 -6.17 8.19 -10.33
N ARG A 6 -6.07 8.29 -11.66
CA ARG A 6 -7.20 8.55 -12.57
C ARG A 6 -8.10 7.33 -12.77
N ASP A 7 -7.80 6.20 -12.15
CA ASP A 7 -8.53 4.96 -12.40
C ASP A 7 -10.00 5.06 -11.99
N LEU A 8 -10.86 4.62 -12.92
CA LEU A 8 -12.32 4.67 -12.79
C LEU A 8 -12.83 3.93 -11.56
N CYS A 9 -12.15 2.86 -11.12
CA CYS A 9 -12.54 2.11 -9.93
C CYS A 9 -12.49 2.94 -8.64
N TYR A 10 -11.46 3.79 -8.47
CA TYR A 10 -11.38 4.66 -7.28
C TYR A 10 -12.45 5.73 -7.33
N ARG A 11 -12.67 6.32 -8.50
CA ARG A 11 -13.70 7.34 -8.69
C ARG A 11 -15.08 6.82 -8.30
N TRP A 12 -15.48 5.68 -8.86
CA TRP A 12 -16.78 5.09 -8.58
C TRP A 12 -16.96 4.78 -7.08
N ALA A 13 -16.01 4.10 -6.46
CA ALA A 13 -16.11 3.74 -5.04
C ALA A 13 -16.12 4.96 -4.10
N LEU A 14 -15.33 6.00 -4.41
CA LEU A 14 -15.25 7.20 -3.58
C LEU A 14 -16.49 8.09 -3.72
N GLU A 15 -17.09 8.12 -4.91
CA GLU A 15 -18.37 8.77 -5.16
C GLU A 15 -19.51 8.05 -4.43
N GLU A 16 -19.56 6.70 -4.48
CA GLU A 16 -20.53 5.89 -3.74
C GLU A 16 -20.44 6.11 -2.23
N LEU A 17 -19.23 6.25 -1.69
CA LEU A 17 -18.99 6.51 -0.27
C LEU A 17 -19.12 7.99 0.13
N GLY A 18 -19.38 8.90 -0.81
CA GLY A 18 -19.48 10.35 -0.55
C GLY A 18 -18.18 11.00 -0.06
N LEU A 19 -17.02 10.40 -0.36
CA LEU A 19 -15.73 10.85 0.14
C LEU A 19 -15.10 11.90 -0.78
N LYS A 20 -14.56 12.98 -0.20
CA LYS A 20 -13.82 13.99 -0.97
C LYS A 20 -12.46 13.45 -1.41
N TYR A 21 -12.26 13.37 -2.72
CA TYR A 21 -11.02 12.92 -3.33
C TYR A 21 -10.46 13.92 -4.35
N GLN A 22 -9.15 13.83 -4.59
CA GLN A 22 -8.44 14.62 -5.58
C GLN A 22 -7.56 13.70 -6.43
N TYR A 23 -7.63 13.89 -7.75
CA TYR A 23 -6.71 13.24 -8.67
C TYR A 23 -5.33 13.90 -8.61
N GLN A 24 -4.28 13.10 -8.43
CA GLN A 24 -2.90 13.56 -8.55
C GLN A 24 -2.01 12.50 -9.21
N ARG A 25 -1.34 12.90 -10.30
CA ARG A 25 -0.46 12.00 -11.06
C ARG A 25 0.88 11.75 -10.36
N PHE A 26 1.51 12.81 -9.84
CA PHE A 26 2.81 12.76 -9.14
C PHE A 26 2.79 13.74 -7.95
N GLY A 27 3.55 13.45 -6.89
CA GLY A 27 3.66 14.33 -5.72
C GLY A 27 3.41 13.60 -4.41
N LEU A 28 2.37 13.98 -3.67
CA LEU A 28 2.04 13.36 -2.37
C LEU A 28 1.82 11.84 -2.46
N ARG A 29 1.40 11.36 -3.64
CA ARG A 29 1.26 9.93 -3.94
C ARG A 29 2.59 9.16 -3.96
N ASN A 30 3.73 9.85 -4.13
CA ASN A 30 5.05 9.22 -4.13
C ASN A 30 5.34 8.50 -2.79
N VAL A 31 4.73 8.93 -1.69
CA VAL A 31 4.85 8.25 -0.39
C VAL A 31 4.23 6.85 -0.45
N VAL A 32 3.05 6.75 -1.05
CA VAL A 32 2.33 5.48 -1.25
C VAL A 32 3.09 4.59 -2.22
N GLU A 33 3.58 5.15 -3.33
CA GLU A 33 4.39 4.41 -4.31
C GLU A 33 5.69 3.88 -3.70
N ARG A 34 6.39 4.69 -2.90
CA ARG A 34 7.60 4.28 -2.18
C ARG A 34 7.31 3.15 -1.19
N PHE A 35 6.17 3.21 -0.49
CA PHE A 35 5.73 2.13 0.39
C PHE A 35 5.46 0.84 -0.38
N PHE A 36 4.69 0.88 -1.46
CA PHE A 36 4.42 -0.31 -2.28
C PHE A 36 5.70 -0.83 -2.95
N GLY A 37 6.62 0.03 -3.35
CA GLY A 37 7.94 -0.36 -3.85
C GLY A 37 8.75 -1.12 -2.79
N TYR A 38 8.77 -0.63 -1.55
CA TYR A 38 9.39 -1.33 -0.42
C TYR A 38 8.72 -2.68 -0.15
N LEU A 39 7.38 -2.72 -0.13
CA LEU A 39 6.63 -3.95 0.08
C LEU A 39 6.96 -4.98 -1.01
N LYS A 40 6.91 -4.58 -2.28
CA LYS A 40 7.28 -5.42 -3.43
C LYS A 40 8.73 -5.92 -3.33
N GLN A 41 9.67 -5.08 -2.90
CA GLN A 41 11.06 -5.49 -2.74
C GLN A 41 11.21 -6.59 -1.68
N LYS A 42 10.50 -6.48 -0.55
CA LYS A 42 10.52 -7.47 0.53
C LYS A 42 9.79 -8.75 0.13
N THR A 43 8.67 -8.64 -0.58
CA THR A 43 7.89 -9.80 -1.04
C THR A 43 8.45 -10.44 -2.31
N ARG A 44 9.38 -9.82 -3.03
CA ARG A 44 10.01 -10.40 -4.24
C ARG A 44 10.65 -11.77 -3.97
N ARG A 45 11.16 -12.00 -2.77
CA ARG A 45 11.71 -13.31 -2.36
C ARG A 45 10.65 -14.41 -2.25
N PHE A 46 9.37 -14.04 -2.19
CA PHE A 46 8.22 -14.95 -2.10
C PHE A 46 7.69 -15.36 -3.46
N ASN A 47 8.22 -14.80 -4.55
CA ASN A 47 7.78 -15.12 -5.92
C ASN A 47 8.06 -16.58 -6.33
N ASN A 48 8.88 -17.31 -5.56
CA ASN A 48 9.17 -18.74 -5.73
C ASN A 48 8.46 -19.62 -4.69
N ILE A 49 7.60 -19.05 -3.85
CA ILE A 49 6.85 -19.79 -2.84
C ILE A 49 5.49 -20.15 -3.43
N ASN A 50 5.09 -21.41 -3.22
CA ASN A 50 3.86 -21.97 -3.75
C ASN A 50 2.64 -21.10 -3.34
N THR A 51 2.05 -20.41 -4.32
CA THR A 51 1.02 -19.36 -4.15
C THR A 51 -0.32 -19.88 -3.64
N TRP A 52 -0.50 -21.20 -3.58
CA TRP A 52 -1.68 -21.90 -3.06
C TRP A 52 -1.92 -21.71 -1.55
N LYS A 53 -0.98 -21.08 -0.83
CA LYS A 53 -1.13 -20.73 0.58
C LYS A 53 -1.35 -19.23 0.77
N ILE A 54 -2.50 -18.72 0.32
CA ILE A 54 -2.89 -17.30 0.38
C ILE A 54 -2.73 -16.72 1.81
N LYS A 55 -3.07 -17.50 2.84
CA LYS A 55 -2.92 -17.12 4.26
C LYS A 55 -1.49 -16.71 4.64
N PHE A 56 -0.48 -17.33 4.03
CA PHE A 56 0.93 -16.98 4.27
C PHE A 56 1.31 -15.62 3.68
N ILE A 57 0.66 -15.19 2.61
CA ILE A 57 0.98 -13.92 1.93
C ILE A 57 0.42 -12.75 2.74
N GLU A 58 -0.81 -12.87 3.24
CA GLU A 58 -1.46 -11.85 4.08
C GLU A 58 -0.73 -11.63 5.40
N ASP A 59 -0.41 -12.72 6.11
CA ASP A 59 0.34 -12.67 7.38
C ASP A 59 1.72 -12.02 7.18
N TYR A 60 2.38 -12.35 6.06
CA TYR A 60 3.69 -11.82 5.73
C TYR A 60 3.65 -10.32 5.38
N ALA A 61 2.68 -9.90 4.55
CA ALA A 61 2.48 -8.49 4.21
C ALA A 61 2.16 -7.66 5.46
N SER A 62 1.31 -8.18 6.34
CA SER A 62 0.96 -7.56 7.63
C SER A 62 2.19 -7.42 8.53
N THR A 63 3.02 -8.46 8.61
CA THR A 63 4.27 -8.42 9.38
C THR A 63 5.22 -7.33 8.87
N ILE A 64 5.42 -7.22 7.55
CA ILE A 64 6.28 -6.17 6.96
C ILE A 64 5.73 -4.78 7.27
N ALA A 65 4.41 -4.59 7.15
CA ALA A 65 3.76 -3.31 7.43
C ALA A 65 3.98 -2.90 8.91
N THR A 66 3.76 -3.82 9.84
CA THR A 66 3.97 -3.59 11.28
C THR A 66 5.41 -3.24 11.61
N ILE A 67 6.38 -4.00 11.07
CA ILE A 67 7.81 -3.73 11.28
C ILE A 67 8.18 -2.33 10.79
N ARG A 68 7.71 -1.93 9.60
CA ARG A 68 7.96 -0.60 9.05
C ARG A 68 7.36 0.49 9.93
N ASN A 69 6.12 0.32 10.40
CA ASN A 69 5.45 1.30 11.25
C ASN A 69 6.18 1.47 12.59
N LEU A 70 6.59 0.36 13.22
CA LEU A 70 7.40 0.39 14.44
C LEU A 70 8.74 1.09 14.22
N HIS A 71 9.40 0.86 13.08
CA HIS A 71 10.65 1.54 12.75
C HIS A 71 10.43 3.06 12.59
N ILE A 72 9.39 3.49 11.89
CA ILE A 72 9.06 4.92 11.75
C ILE A 72 8.82 5.56 13.12
N ILE A 73 8.04 4.92 13.99
CA ILE A 73 7.74 5.43 15.33
C ILE A 73 9.02 5.56 16.17
N LYS A 74 9.92 4.57 16.12
CA LYS A 74 11.18 4.60 16.87
C LYS A 74 12.16 5.64 16.36
N THR A 75 12.20 5.92 15.07
CA THR A 75 13.13 6.89 14.46
C THR A 75 12.65 8.35 14.63
N GLN A 76 11.37 8.56 14.89
CA GLN A 76 10.75 9.88 15.10
C GLN A 76 10.73 10.31 16.59
N ARG A 77 11.26 9.48 17.49
CA ARG A 77 11.30 9.70 18.94
C ARG A 77 12.74 9.87 19.39
#